data_AF-A0A7I4FNY7-F1
#
_entry.id   AF-A0A7I4FNY7-F1
#
_cell.length_a   1.000
_cell.length_b   1.000
_cell.length_c   1.000
_cell.angle_alpha   90.00
_cell.angle_beta   90.00
_cell.angle_gamma   90.00
#
_symmetry.space_group_name_H-M   'P 1'
#
loop_
_entity.id
_entity.type
_entity.pdbx_description
1 polymer ?
#
loop_
_entity_poly.entity_id
_entity_poly.type
_entity_poly.pdbx_seq_one_letter_code
_entity_poly.pdbx_strand_id
1 'polypeptide(L)'
;MPATNMVFRSSELLLPNGHAVRRCAGSSLPVQKLAVNIENKVDTKDLPRLHLFLQHLRQCMHTLKPNSDVIWYDAVTDEGDLDWQNCLNEKNRSFFAVSDGLFTNYTWSEGMAKLSANAAGERNFEVYMGVDVFGRNTFGGGGFDCDKALKVAREGEVSAALFAPAWVYETNQPPSFEIAQSRWWSRIEDCWPIARCSPIALPFFTDFNRGCGTRVAVEGKEVSTQPWFNLSCQNLQPILKVIALSESPLEVSMSHEAAYSGGSCIKLTGSDDSQGLVLLYECNVPVKTREIHTSYCVHVDDQLHICIALIIHRESSRIVVLLVEEGSQVQVPSTLKNCVVQQATRKADLETLNSESNKWIVRKHVLELGICALSQIYAVTYSHELDVKKLISLVEDNTLTTRTLITDSVAGSKDPEILHGMLGHLRISTEREHDRELPNIVFEGCEPQWTQKSEAWKSVSLTLRWGLVQMHSSPGNCQWVQYHVYISKDGESRGCSVSRGDPEFLGVSVVKAFSVQDLLISSSCTMLNFHVQAHCTCGLPGALTAPCIVSNSNSNPSSHLDSDISGPVLNKHAV
;
A
#
# COMPACT_ATOMS: atom_id res chain seq x y z
N MET A 1 -0.28 -9.81 4.22
CA MET A 1 -1.47 -10.68 4.32
C MET A 1 -1.16 -11.80 5.31
N PRO A 2 -2.01 -12.11 6.31
CA PRO A 2 -1.79 -13.32 7.08
C PRO A 2 -1.99 -14.54 6.18
N ALA A 3 -1.02 -15.45 6.16
CA ALA A 3 -1.20 -16.75 5.54
C ALA A 3 -2.37 -17.45 6.24
N THR A 4 -3.48 -17.65 5.51
CA THR A 4 -4.60 -18.40 6.05
C THR A 4 -4.25 -19.87 5.90
N ASN A 5 -3.75 -20.49 6.97
CA ASN A 5 -3.51 -21.92 7.00
C ASN A 5 -4.85 -22.65 7.01
N MET A 6 -5.20 -23.31 5.91
CA MET A 6 -6.38 -24.18 5.84
C MET A 6 -5.96 -25.61 6.16
N VAL A 7 -6.33 -26.09 7.36
CA VAL A 7 -6.09 -27.47 7.82
C VAL A 7 -7.30 -28.31 7.43
N PHE A 8 -7.10 -29.41 6.68
CA PHE A 8 -8.17 -30.33 6.29
C PHE A 8 -7.95 -31.73 6.87
N ARG A 9 -9.01 -32.36 7.42
CA ARG A 9 -9.00 -33.74 7.92
C ARG A 9 -9.24 -34.73 6.79
N SER A 10 -8.56 -35.88 6.84
CA SER A 10 -8.48 -36.90 5.78
C SER A 10 -9.80 -37.59 5.40
N SER A 11 -10.87 -37.47 6.19
CA SER A 11 -12.12 -38.20 5.98
C SER A 11 -13.15 -37.52 5.06
N GLU A 12 -12.88 -36.31 4.55
CA GLU A 12 -13.87 -35.51 3.78
C GLU A 12 -13.43 -35.16 2.35
N LEU A 13 -12.60 -35.99 1.70
CA LEU A 13 -12.02 -35.74 0.37
C LEU A 13 -12.97 -35.95 -0.84
N LEU A 14 -14.30 -36.03 -0.64
CA LEU A 14 -15.27 -36.32 -1.72
C LEU A 14 -16.23 -35.15 -2.01
N LEU A 15 -15.80 -34.25 -2.91
CA LEU A 15 -16.62 -33.27 -3.64
C LEU A 15 -17.11 -31.96 -2.95
N PRO A 16 -17.09 -31.66 -1.62
CA PRO A 16 -17.63 -30.39 -1.11
C PRO A 16 -16.52 -29.33 -0.94
N ASN A 17 -15.23 -29.72 -1.05
CA ASN A 17 -14.08 -28.88 -0.71
C ASN A 17 -13.69 -27.93 -1.86
N GLY A 18 -13.87 -28.35 -3.13
CA GLY A 18 -13.77 -27.44 -4.27
C GLY A 18 -14.80 -26.32 -4.21
N HIS A 19 -15.99 -26.58 -3.65
CA HIS A 19 -17.02 -25.57 -3.41
C HIS A 19 -16.67 -24.60 -2.28
N ALA A 20 -16.00 -25.04 -1.22
CA ALA A 20 -15.51 -24.18 -0.14
C ALA A 20 -14.39 -23.25 -0.63
N VAL A 21 -13.42 -23.78 -1.38
CA VAL A 21 -12.38 -22.96 -2.02
C VAL A 21 -13.00 -22.03 -3.06
N ARG A 22 -14.00 -22.47 -3.83
CA ARG A 22 -14.79 -21.62 -4.73
C ARG A 22 -15.61 -20.55 -4.00
N ARG A 23 -16.10 -20.78 -2.78
CA ARG A 23 -16.75 -19.73 -1.96
C ARG A 23 -15.72 -18.75 -1.40
N CYS A 24 -14.53 -19.20 -1.03
CA CYS A 24 -13.45 -18.32 -0.57
C CYS A 24 -12.79 -17.54 -1.72
N ALA A 25 -12.65 -18.12 -2.90
CA ALA A 25 -12.08 -17.48 -4.10
C ALA A 25 -13.12 -16.73 -4.95
N GLY A 26 -14.38 -17.13 -4.87
CA GLY A 26 -15.54 -16.48 -5.51
C GLY A 26 -16.30 -15.51 -4.62
N SER A 27 -16.01 -15.46 -3.31
CA SER A 27 -16.24 -14.25 -2.53
C SER A 27 -15.22 -13.21 -2.96
N SER A 28 -15.51 -11.94 -2.71
CA SER A 28 -14.78 -10.73 -3.11
C SER A 28 -13.28 -10.64 -2.74
N LEU A 29 -12.63 -11.75 -2.38
CA LEU A 29 -11.20 -11.84 -2.09
C LEU A 29 -10.39 -11.85 -3.39
N PRO A 30 -9.47 -10.90 -3.59
CA PRO A 30 -8.65 -10.78 -4.80
C PRO A 30 -7.48 -11.79 -4.83
N VAL A 31 -7.68 -13.05 -4.42
CA VAL A 31 -6.64 -14.09 -4.51
C VAL A 31 -6.37 -14.39 -5.99
N GLN A 32 -5.11 -14.21 -6.42
CA GLN A 32 -4.64 -14.53 -7.77
C GLN A 32 -3.79 -15.80 -7.80
N LYS A 33 -3.07 -16.15 -6.73
CA LYS A 33 -2.28 -17.37 -6.67
C LYS A 33 -2.63 -18.18 -5.44
N LEU A 34 -2.69 -19.49 -5.57
CA LEU A 34 -2.93 -20.43 -4.48
C LEU A 34 -1.81 -21.48 -4.45
N ALA A 35 -1.04 -21.50 -3.37
CA ALA A 35 -0.06 -22.55 -3.13
C ALA A 35 -0.71 -23.70 -2.35
N VAL A 36 -0.58 -24.92 -2.85
CA VAL A 36 -1.05 -26.14 -2.22
C VAL A 36 0.14 -26.86 -1.61
N ASN A 37 0.14 -26.97 -0.28
CA ASN A 37 1.20 -27.61 0.49
C ASN A 37 0.62 -28.76 1.32
N ILE A 38 0.97 -30.00 0.97
CA ILE A 38 0.56 -31.20 1.68
C ILE A 38 1.82 -31.80 2.32
N GLU A 39 1.99 -31.60 3.63
CA GLU A 39 3.17 -32.08 4.36
C GLU A 39 2.90 -33.36 5.16
N ASN A 40 2.12 -34.27 4.58
CA ASN A 40 1.86 -35.57 5.16
C ASN A 40 1.89 -36.66 4.09
N LYS A 41 2.27 -37.87 4.50
CA LYS A 41 2.17 -39.06 3.66
C LYS A 41 0.71 -39.24 3.19
N VAL A 42 0.56 -39.63 1.93
CA VAL A 42 -0.71 -39.91 1.27
C VAL A 42 -0.73 -41.38 0.90
N ASP A 43 -1.80 -42.09 1.26
CA ASP A 43 -1.96 -43.48 0.83
C ASP A 43 -2.04 -43.56 -0.70
N THR A 44 -1.36 -44.53 -1.30
CA THR A 44 -1.33 -44.71 -2.77
C THR A 44 -2.73 -44.81 -3.40
N LYS A 45 -3.71 -45.37 -2.67
CA LYS A 45 -5.12 -45.44 -3.08
C LYS A 45 -5.80 -44.07 -3.25
N ASP A 46 -5.28 -43.05 -2.58
CA ASP A 46 -5.83 -41.68 -2.55
C ASP A 46 -5.11 -40.73 -3.51
N LEU A 47 -3.94 -41.11 -4.03
CA LEU A 47 -3.20 -40.32 -5.04
C LEU A 47 -4.05 -39.94 -6.26
N PRO A 48 -4.86 -40.83 -6.87
CA PRO A 48 -5.71 -40.42 -7.99
C PRO A 48 -6.72 -39.32 -7.62
N ARG A 49 -7.20 -39.33 -6.36
CA ARG A 49 -8.13 -38.29 -5.86
C ARG A 49 -7.41 -36.96 -5.65
N LEU A 50 -6.18 -37.00 -5.14
CA LEU A 50 -5.38 -35.79 -4.98
C LEU A 50 -5.07 -35.12 -6.32
N HIS A 51 -4.70 -35.91 -7.34
CA HIS A 51 -4.51 -35.40 -8.70
C HIS A 51 -5.79 -34.78 -9.27
N LEU A 52 -6.92 -35.50 -9.15
CA LEU A 52 -8.21 -34.99 -9.60
C LEU A 52 -8.60 -33.70 -8.86
N PHE A 53 -8.33 -33.62 -7.56
CA PHE A 53 -8.56 -32.43 -6.76
C PHE A 53 -7.75 -31.24 -7.29
N LEU A 54 -6.46 -31.40 -7.54
CA LEU A 54 -5.60 -30.33 -8.06
C LEU A 54 -6.06 -29.86 -9.45
N GLN A 55 -6.35 -30.80 -10.36
CA GLN A 55 -6.89 -30.47 -11.69
C GLN A 55 -8.20 -29.69 -11.59
N HIS A 56 -9.12 -30.15 -10.74
CA HIS A 56 -10.42 -29.50 -10.57
C HIS A 56 -10.29 -28.13 -9.92
N LEU A 57 -9.42 -27.99 -8.91
CA LEU A 57 -9.12 -26.73 -8.24
C LEU A 57 -8.57 -25.71 -9.23
N ARG A 58 -7.56 -26.10 -10.03
CA ARG A 58 -6.99 -25.29 -11.10
C ARG A 58 -8.05 -24.82 -12.10
N GLN A 59 -8.86 -25.75 -12.62
CA GLN A 59 -9.93 -25.40 -13.55
C GLN A 59 -10.94 -24.41 -12.95
N CYS A 60 -11.33 -24.62 -11.68
CA CYS A 60 -12.24 -23.71 -10.99
C CYS A 60 -11.62 -22.32 -10.80
N MET A 61 -10.35 -22.25 -10.40
CA MET A 61 -9.61 -21.00 -10.23
C MET A 61 -9.55 -20.23 -11.56
N HIS A 62 -9.15 -20.86 -12.65
CA HIS A 62 -9.12 -20.23 -13.97
C HIS A 62 -10.50 -19.79 -14.47
N THR A 63 -11.54 -20.58 -14.18
CA THR A 63 -12.93 -20.21 -14.56
C THR A 63 -13.39 -18.97 -13.81
N LEU A 64 -13.05 -18.84 -12.52
CA LEU A 64 -13.42 -17.69 -11.70
C LEU A 64 -12.51 -16.48 -11.98
N LYS A 65 -11.22 -16.73 -12.26
CA LYS A 65 -10.17 -15.74 -12.48
C LYS A 65 -9.17 -16.27 -13.52
N PRO A 66 -9.30 -15.86 -14.80
CA PRO A 66 -8.49 -16.38 -15.89
C PRO A 66 -6.97 -16.28 -15.73
N ASN A 67 -6.48 -15.32 -14.94
CA ASN A 67 -5.05 -15.10 -14.68
C ASN A 67 -4.62 -15.60 -13.29
N SER A 68 -5.31 -16.61 -12.75
CA SER A 68 -4.93 -17.19 -11.46
C SER A 68 -4.00 -18.38 -11.65
N ASP A 69 -3.19 -18.69 -10.62
CA ASP A 69 -2.28 -19.83 -10.63
C ASP A 69 -2.56 -20.77 -9.45
N VAL A 70 -2.51 -22.07 -9.68
CA VAL A 70 -2.41 -23.10 -8.63
C VAL A 70 -1.01 -23.68 -8.62
N ILE A 71 -0.27 -23.48 -7.53
CA ILE A 71 1.13 -23.87 -7.39
C ILE A 71 1.23 -25.07 -6.44
N TRP A 72 1.89 -26.13 -6.85
CA TRP A 72 2.14 -27.30 -6.01
C TRP A 72 3.45 -27.12 -5.24
N TYR A 73 3.47 -27.43 -3.94
CA TYR A 73 4.72 -27.51 -3.17
C TYR A 73 5.31 -28.92 -3.28
N ASP A 74 6.61 -29.00 -3.59
CA ASP A 74 7.40 -30.22 -3.70
C ASP A 74 7.52 -30.94 -2.34
N ALA A 75 6.51 -31.74 -1.99
CA ALA A 75 6.46 -32.51 -0.75
C ALA A 75 6.03 -33.98 -1.00
N VAL A 76 4.79 -34.22 -1.43
CA VAL A 76 4.30 -35.58 -1.70
C VAL A 76 4.78 -36.06 -3.07
N THR A 77 5.33 -37.27 -3.13
CA THR A 77 5.77 -37.92 -4.37
C THR A 77 4.64 -38.67 -5.08
N ASP A 78 4.89 -39.10 -6.30
CA ASP A 78 4.00 -39.95 -7.10
C ASP A 78 3.74 -41.33 -6.48
N GLU A 79 4.47 -41.68 -5.41
CA GLU A 79 4.26 -42.88 -4.59
C GLU A 79 3.50 -42.56 -3.27
N GLY A 80 3.19 -41.29 -3.02
CA GLY A 80 2.47 -40.83 -1.84
C GLY A 80 3.34 -40.59 -0.62
N ASP A 81 4.66 -40.78 -0.73
CA ASP A 81 5.58 -40.51 0.36
C ASP A 81 5.80 -39.00 0.53
N LEU A 82 5.97 -38.57 1.78
CA LEU A 82 6.46 -37.23 2.09
C LEU A 82 7.98 -37.23 1.94
N ASP A 83 8.46 -36.81 0.76
CA ASP A 83 9.88 -36.81 0.39
C ASP A 83 10.15 -35.63 -0.55
N TRP A 84 10.77 -34.57 -0.01
CA TRP A 84 11.08 -33.34 -0.75
C TRP A 84 12.22 -33.57 -1.75
N GLN A 85 11.96 -33.37 -3.04
CA GLN A 85 12.93 -33.66 -4.09
C GLN A 85 13.94 -32.54 -4.30
N ASN A 86 13.60 -31.32 -3.88
CA ASN A 86 14.37 -30.08 -4.05
C ASN A 86 14.53 -29.65 -5.52
N CYS A 87 13.92 -30.37 -6.45
CA CYS A 87 13.94 -30.08 -7.88
C CYS A 87 12.72 -30.72 -8.56
N LEU A 88 12.41 -30.30 -9.78
CA LEU A 88 11.46 -31.01 -10.62
C LEU A 88 12.12 -32.28 -11.17
N ASN A 89 11.54 -33.45 -10.87
CA ASN A 89 12.01 -34.74 -11.35
C ASN A 89 10.85 -35.74 -11.52
N GLU A 90 11.15 -36.99 -11.85
CA GLU A 90 10.13 -38.03 -12.11
C GLU A 90 9.19 -38.29 -10.93
N LYS A 91 9.63 -38.05 -9.69
CA LYS A 91 8.83 -38.32 -8.48
C LYS A 91 7.78 -37.24 -8.17
N ASN A 92 7.87 -36.05 -8.78
CA ASN A 92 6.89 -34.97 -8.57
C ASN A 92 6.35 -34.37 -9.88
N ARG A 93 6.78 -34.92 -11.03
CA ARG A 93 6.38 -34.45 -12.37
C ARG A 93 4.88 -34.56 -12.60
N SER A 94 4.23 -35.60 -12.07
CA SER A 94 2.79 -35.78 -12.27
C SER A 94 1.98 -34.64 -11.62
N PHE A 95 2.41 -34.15 -10.46
CA PHE A 95 1.82 -32.98 -9.80
C PHE A 95 2.06 -31.68 -10.59
N PHE A 96 3.28 -31.47 -11.09
CA PHE A 96 3.59 -30.31 -11.94
C PHE A 96 2.78 -30.30 -13.25
N ALA A 97 2.46 -31.48 -13.80
CA ALA A 97 1.64 -31.59 -15.00
C ALA A 97 0.19 -31.14 -14.76
N VAL A 98 -0.31 -31.22 -13.52
CA VAL A 98 -1.68 -30.87 -13.17
C VAL A 98 -1.82 -29.53 -12.45
N SER A 99 -0.72 -28.89 -12.09
CA SER A 99 -0.65 -27.53 -11.53
C SER A 99 -0.16 -26.50 -12.55
N ASP A 100 -0.28 -25.21 -12.24
CA ASP A 100 0.29 -24.12 -13.04
C ASP A 100 1.78 -23.93 -12.78
N GLY A 101 2.25 -24.25 -11.56
CA GLY A 101 3.66 -24.22 -11.21
C GLY A 101 4.06 -25.20 -10.11
N LEU A 102 5.36 -25.32 -9.90
CA LEU A 102 5.99 -26.08 -8.83
C LEU A 102 6.84 -25.15 -7.96
N PHE A 103 6.57 -25.11 -6.66
CA PHE A 103 7.46 -24.54 -5.66
C PHE A 103 8.33 -25.68 -5.14
N THR A 104 9.65 -25.65 -5.38
CA THR A 104 10.56 -26.67 -4.86
C THR A 104 10.88 -26.46 -3.37
N ASN A 105 11.14 -27.54 -2.64
CA ASN A 105 11.74 -27.39 -1.32
C ASN A 105 13.08 -26.65 -1.40
N TYR A 106 13.49 -26.01 -0.32
CA TYR A 106 14.62 -25.06 -0.30
C TYR A 106 16.00 -25.69 -0.07
N THR A 107 16.10 -27.00 0.20
CA THR A 107 17.38 -27.69 0.46
C THR A 107 18.06 -28.23 -0.81
N TRP A 108 17.98 -27.50 -1.91
CA TRP A 108 18.58 -27.88 -3.20
C TRP A 108 20.09 -27.58 -3.28
N SER A 109 20.74 -28.12 -4.30
CA SER A 109 22.15 -27.86 -4.63
C SER A 109 22.28 -27.14 -5.97
N GLU A 110 23.43 -26.52 -6.24
CA GLU A 110 23.65 -25.60 -7.37
C GLU A 110 23.17 -26.16 -8.73
N GLY A 111 23.45 -27.44 -9.03
CA GLY A 111 23.06 -28.07 -10.29
C GLY A 111 21.55 -28.31 -10.46
N MET A 112 20.78 -28.29 -9.37
CA MET A 112 19.36 -28.66 -9.39
C MET A 112 18.47 -27.63 -10.10
N ALA A 113 18.87 -26.36 -10.16
CA ALA A 113 18.13 -25.34 -10.92
C ALA A 113 18.10 -25.68 -12.42
N LYS A 114 19.27 -25.98 -13.01
CA LYS A 114 19.39 -26.40 -14.42
C LYS A 114 18.70 -27.74 -14.69
N LEU A 115 18.79 -28.69 -13.75
CA LEU A 115 18.07 -29.96 -13.87
C LEU A 115 16.54 -29.74 -13.90
N SER A 116 16.03 -28.86 -13.04
CA SER A 116 14.62 -28.48 -13.04
C SER A 116 14.18 -27.81 -14.35
N ALA A 117 14.96 -26.86 -14.88
CA ALA A 117 14.67 -26.24 -16.18
C ALA A 117 14.59 -27.29 -17.30
N ASN A 118 15.59 -28.18 -17.38
CA ASN A 118 15.61 -29.25 -18.37
C ASN A 118 14.42 -30.20 -18.24
N ALA A 119 14.01 -30.52 -17.01
CA ALA A 119 12.86 -31.38 -16.75
C ALA A 119 11.54 -30.71 -17.14
N ALA A 120 11.43 -29.39 -16.95
CA ALA A 120 10.25 -28.58 -17.23
C ALA A 120 10.08 -28.23 -18.72
N GLY A 121 11.16 -28.19 -19.48
CA GLY A 121 11.14 -27.79 -20.89
C GLY A 121 10.70 -26.33 -21.04
N GLU A 122 9.70 -26.08 -21.90
CA GLU A 122 9.16 -24.73 -22.12
C GLU A 122 8.48 -24.12 -20.89
N ARG A 123 8.19 -24.93 -19.86
CA ARG A 123 7.59 -24.48 -18.58
C ARG A 123 8.63 -24.21 -17.49
N ASN A 124 9.86 -23.91 -17.86
CA ASN A 124 10.98 -23.73 -16.93
C ASN A 124 10.75 -22.59 -15.93
N PHE A 125 10.07 -21.51 -16.32
CA PHE A 125 9.77 -20.39 -15.43
C PHE A 125 8.58 -20.63 -14.49
N GLU A 126 7.82 -21.71 -14.69
CA GLU A 126 6.79 -22.21 -13.77
C GLU A 126 7.37 -23.08 -12.66
N VAL A 127 8.68 -23.34 -12.67
CA VAL A 127 9.40 -23.93 -11.53
C VAL A 127 10.03 -22.81 -10.70
N TYR A 128 9.62 -22.73 -9.44
CA TYR A 128 10.08 -21.75 -8.46
C TYR A 128 11.02 -22.44 -7.47
N MET A 129 12.32 -22.19 -7.61
CA MET A 129 13.32 -22.68 -6.67
C MET A 129 13.13 -22.02 -5.30
N GLY A 130 12.80 -22.82 -4.28
CA GLY A 130 12.55 -22.31 -2.93
C GLY A 130 13.79 -21.75 -2.26
N VAL A 131 13.68 -20.59 -1.61
CA VAL A 131 14.76 -19.96 -0.83
C VAL A 131 14.21 -19.64 0.55
N ASP A 132 14.63 -20.38 1.58
CA ASP A 132 14.23 -20.07 2.95
C ASP A 132 15.02 -18.88 3.49
N VAL A 133 14.34 -17.75 3.68
CA VAL A 133 14.97 -16.51 4.13
C VAL A 133 15.48 -16.64 5.58
N PHE A 134 15.00 -17.60 6.37
CA PHE A 134 15.59 -17.90 7.68
C PHE A 134 16.90 -18.69 7.62
N GLY A 135 17.26 -19.23 6.46
CA GLY A 135 18.54 -19.93 6.27
C GLY A 135 18.55 -21.39 6.70
N ARG A 136 17.40 -22.04 6.96
CA ARG A 136 17.37 -23.43 7.47
C ARG A 136 17.67 -24.41 6.35
N ASN A 137 18.94 -24.81 6.22
CA ASN A 137 19.44 -25.73 5.19
C ASN A 137 19.21 -25.25 3.74
N THR A 138 18.87 -23.97 3.55
CA THR A 138 18.68 -23.40 2.20
C THR A 138 20.02 -23.26 1.49
N PHE A 139 20.01 -23.46 0.17
CA PHE A 139 21.15 -23.06 -0.65
C PHE A 139 21.44 -21.56 -0.45
N GLY A 140 22.71 -21.18 -0.37
CA GLY A 140 23.14 -19.79 -0.19
C GLY A 140 23.09 -19.25 1.24
N GLY A 141 22.39 -19.90 2.17
CA GLY A 141 22.39 -19.57 3.60
C GLY A 141 21.29 -18.63 4.10
N GLY A 142 20.42 -18.11 3.23
CA GLY A 142 19.28 -17.27 3.61
C GLY A 142 19.69 -15.89 4.14
N GLY A 143 18.81 -15.22 4.89
CA GLY A 143 19.03 -13.89 5.45
C GLY A 143 19.45 -12.88 4.38
N PHE A 144 20.51 -12.11 4.67
CA PHE A 144 21.11 -11.20 3.67
C PHE A 144 21.81 -11.91 2.50
N ASP A 145 22.02 -13.23 2.58
CA ASP A 145 22.68 -14.03 1.53
C ASP A 145 21.70 -14.77 0.61
N CYS A 146 20.40 -14.42 0.65
CA CYS A 146 19.40 -14.93 -0.30
C CYS A 146 19.79 -14.65 -1.76
N ASP A 147 20.52 -13.56 -2.02
CA ASP A 147 21.04 -13.18 -3.33
C ASP A 147 21.87 -14.29 -4.00
N LYS A 148 22.61 -15.10 -3.23
CA LYS A 148 23.40 -16.22 -3.75
C LYS A 148 22.50 -17.29 -4.40
N ALA A 149 21.40 -17.63 -3.75
CA ALA A 149 20.46 -18.61 -4.26
C ALA A 149 19.68 -18.08 -5.47
N LEU A 150 19.26 -16.82 -5.41
CA LEU A 150 18.57 -16.16 -6.50
C LEU A 150 19.43 -16.08 -7.77
N LYS A 151 20.74 -15.79 -7.66
CA LYS A 151 21.67 -15.81 -8.81
C LYS A 151 21.69 -17.17 -9.50
N VAL A 152 21.86 -18.24 -8.73
CA VAL A 152 21.91 -19.60 -9.28
C VAL A 152 20.59 -20.03 -9.92
N ALA A 153 19.46 -19.69 -9.31
CA ALA A 153 18.15 -19.95 -9.91
C ALA A 153 17.98 -19.21 -11.24
N ARG A 154 18.38 -17.93 -11.30
CA ARG A 154 18.32 -17.12 -12.53
C ARG A 154 19.22 -17.67 -13.63
N GLU A 155 20.45 -18.03 -13.29
CA GLU A 155 21.42 -18.64 -14.22
C GLU A 155 20.99 -20.04 -14.68
N GLY A 156 20.16 -20.72 -13.88
CA GLY A 156 19.52 -21.97 -14.25
C GLY A 156 18.28 -21.82 -15.12
N GLU A 157 17.91 -20.60 -15.51
CA GLU A 157 16.71 -20.29 -16.30
C GLU A 157 15.41 -20.83 -15.67
N VAL A 158 15.29 -20.68 -14.35
CA VAL A 158 14.06 -20.99 -13.59
C VAL A 158 13.64 -19.77 -12.76
N SER A 159 12.44 -19.81 -12.21
CA SER A 159 11.98 -18.81 -11.23
C SER A 159 12.47 -19.14 -9.83
N ALA A 160 12.26 -18.22 -8.88
CA ALA A 160 12.55 -18.43 -7.46
C ALA A 160 11.36 -18.06 -6.57
N ALA A 161 11.27 -18.67 -5.39
CA ALA A 161 10.27 -18.34 -4.37
C ALA A 161 10.93 -18.09 -3.01
N LEU A 162 10.75 -16.88 -2.47
CA LEU A 162 11.26 -16.50 -1.15
C LEU A 162 10.28 -16.99 -0.07
N PHE A 163 10.71 -17.96 0.74
CA PHE A 163 9.96 -18.47 1.87
C PHE A 163 10.29 -17.68 3.14
N ALA A 164 9.24 -17.27 3.87
CA ALA A 164 9.34 -16.51 5.12
C ALA A 164 10.16 -15.19 5.04
N PRO A 165 9.88 -14.27 4.08
CA PRO A 165 10.58 -12.98 3.98
C PRO A 165 10.35 -12.05 5.17
N ALA A 166 9.40 -12.37 6.06
CA ALA A 166 9.20 -11.68 7.34
C ALA A 166 10.41 -11.80 8.29
N TRP A 167 11.41 -12.64 7.97
CA TRP A 167 12.67 -12.77 8.70
C TRP A 167 13.28 -11.44 9.15
N VAL A 168 13.32 -10.42 8.29
CA VAL A 168 13.90 -9.11 8.62
C VAL A 168 13.21 -8.49 9.85
N TYR A 169 11.88 -8.55 9.89
CA TYR A 169 11.07 -8.05 10.99
C TYR A 169 11.15 -8.97 12.22
N GLU A 170 10.94 -10.27 12.02
CA GLU A 170 10.86 -11.26 13.11
C GLU A 170 12.18 -11.44 13.87
N THR A 171 13.31 -11.18 13.21
CA THR A 171 14.64 -11.27 13.84
C THR A 171 15.19 -9.90 14.29
N ASN A 172 14.39 -8.84 14.18
CA ASN A 172 14.73 -7.48 14.60
C ASN A 172 16.11 -7.03 14.08
N GLN A 173 16.34 -7.18 12.76
CA GLN A 173 17.62 -6.88 12.16
C GLN A 173 18.01 -5.40 12.38
N PRO A 174 19.25 -5.12 12.86
CA PRO A 174 19.70 -3.76 13.12
C PRO A 174 19.98 -2.99 11.80
N PRO A 175 20.05 -1.65 11.87
CA PRO A 175 19.79 -0.79 13.03
C PRO A 175 18.29 -0.56 13.30
N SER A 176 17.45 -0.72 12.28
CA SER A 176 15.98 -0.68 12.37
C SER A 176 15.39 -1.56 11.28
N PHE A 177 14.11 -1.92 11.42
CA PHE A 177 13.38 -2.68 10.41
C PHE A 177 13.44 -2.02 9.03
N GLU A 178 13.22 -0.69 8.95
CA GLU A 178 13.22 0.07 7.70
C GLU A 178 14.54 -0.05 6.93
N ILE A 179 15.66 0.14 7.63
CA ILE A 179 16.99 0.14 7.04
C ILE A 179 17.37 -1.28 6.65
N ALA A 180 17.14 -2.26 7.55
CA ALA A 180 17.42 -3.66 7.26
C ALA A 180 16.57 -4.20 6.10
N GLN A 181 15.30 -3.82 6.03
CA GLN A 181 14.38 -4.21 4.96
C GLN A 181 14.81 -3.62 3.62
N SER A 182 15.18 -2.34 3.59
CA SER A 182 15.67 -1.68 2.37
C SER A 182 16.97 -2.31 1.90
N ARG A 183 17.91 -2.60 2.81
CA ARG A 183 19.16 -3.30 2.52
C ARG A 183 18.90 -4.70 1.96
N TRP A 184 17.97 -5.44 2.55
CA TRP A 184 17.65 -6.80 2.12
C TRP A 184 17.06 -6.82 0.70
N TRP A 185 16.08 -5.96 0.41
CA TRP A 185 15.50 -5.83 -0.94
C TRP A 185 16.50 -5.31 -1.97
N SER A 186 17.37 -4.36 -1.60
CA SER A 186 18.41 -3.87 -2.53
C SER A 186 19.32 -5.00 -3.02
N ARG A 187 19.73 -5.93 -2.15
CA ARG A 187 20.55 -7.08 -2.55
C ARG A 187 19.82 -8.03 -3.49
N ILE A 188 18.51 -8.19 -3.29
CA ILE A 188 17.66 -8.96 -4.20
C ILE A 188 17.58 -8.28 -5.56
N GLU A 189 17.31 -6.98 -5.61
CA GLU A 189 17.22 -6.20 -6.85
C GLU A 189 18.53 -6.22 -7.65
N ASP A 190 19.68 -6.20 -6.98
CA ASP A 190 21.01 -6.25 -7.62
C ASP A 190 21.23 -7.56 -8.40
N CYS A 191 20.69 -8.67 -7.93
CA CYS A 191 20.85 -9.98 -8.56
C CYS A 191 19.66 -10.42 -9.42
N TRP A 192 18.47 -9.91 -9.11
CA TRP A 192 17.22 -10.22 -9.77
C TRP A 192 16.51 -8.91 -10.16
N PRO A 193 16.88 -8.31 -11.29
CA PRO A 193 16.32 -7.03 -11.72
C PRO A 193 14.81 -7.15 -11.92
N ILE A 194 14.04 -6.52 -11.03
CA ILE A 194 12.59 -6.41 -11.16
C ILE A 194 12.31 -5.27 -12.14
N ALA A 195 11.48 -5.51 -13.17
CA ALA A 195 11.02 -4.44 -14.06
C ALA A 195 10.23 -3.41 -13.23
N ARG A 196 10.79 -2.21 -13.05
CA ARG A 196 10.28 -1.18 -12.12
C ARG A 196 9.17 -0.31 -12.71
N CYS A 197 8.29 -0.84 -13.55
CA CYS A 197 7.12 -0.06 -13.95
C CYS A 197 6.11 -0.07 -12.79
N SER A 198 6.08 1.04 -12.05
CA SER A 198 5.08 1.29 -11.01
C SER A 198 3.69 1.17 -11.64
N PRO A 199 2.73 0.48 -11.00
CA PRO A 199 1.38 0.26 -11.53
C PRO A 199 0.52 1.54 -11.39
N ILE A 200 1.01 2.64 -11.96
CA ILE A 200 0.36 3.95 -11.93
C ILE A 200 -0.68 3.99 -13.04
N ALA A 201 -1.89 4.43 -12.66
CA ALA A 201 -2.95 4.84 -13.57
C ALA A 201 -3.46 6.21 -13.15
N LEU A 202 -4.01 6.98 -14.08
CA LEU A 202 -4.66 8.26 -13.77
C LEU A 202 -6.16 8.04 -13.50
N PRO A 203 -6.73 8.69 -12.46
CA PRO A 203 -6.05 9.55 -11.49
C PRO A 203 -5.13 8.78 -10.54
N PHE A 204 -3.95 9.34 -10.27
CA PHE A 204 -2.95 8.81 -9.35
C PHE A 204 -2.90 9.65 -8.09
N PHE A 205 -2.86 8.99 -6.93
CA PHE A 205 -2.75 9.63 -5.62
C PHE A 205 -1.90 8.78 -4.67
N THR A 206 -1.06 9.46 -3.89
CA THR A 206 -0.33 8.86 -2.77
C THR A 206 -0.13 9.91 -1.69
N ASP A 207 -0.36 9.52 -0.44
CA ASP A 207 0.03 10.24 0.78
C ASP A 207 1.26 9.59 1.42
N PHE A 208 1.92 8.68 0.69
CA PHE A 208 3.05 7.88 1.15
C PHE A 208 2.76 7.09 2.43
N ASN A 209 1.49 6.83 2.74
CA ASN A 209 1.09 6.09 3.92
C ASN A 209 1.58 4.64 3.86
N ARG A 210 2.33 4.19 4.88
CA ARG A 210 2.85 2.81 4.98
C ARG A 210 1.84 1.83 5.58
N GLY A 211 0.64 2.29 5.94
CA GLY A 211 -0.36 1.51 6.67
C GLY A 211 -0.02 1.37 8.15
N CYS A 212 0.85 2.22 8.69
CA CYS A 212 1.19 2.29 10.10
C CYS A 212 1.75 3.67 10.46
N GLY A 213 1.77 3.98 11.75
CA GLY A 213 2.38 5.19 12.27
C GLY A 213 2.23 5.30 13.78
N THR A 214 2.89 6.30 14.37
CA THR A 214 2.79 6.62 15.80
C THR A 214 1.70 7.66 16.09
N ARG A 215 1.16 8.27 15.03
CA ARG A 215 0.13 9.29 15.02
C ARG A 215 -0.68 9.18 13.72
N VAL A 216 -1.84 9.82 13.70
CA VAL A 216 -2.70 9.93 12.52
C VAL A 216 -2.96 11.40 12.23
N ALA A 217 -2.70 11.81 10.99
CA ALA A 217 -3.07 13.11 10.46
C ALA A 217 -4.15 12.97 9.38
N VAL A 218 -5.01 13.96 9.29
CA VAL A 218 -5.96 14.16 8.20
C VAL A 218 -5.82 15.60 7.75
N GLU A 219 -5.36 15.79 6.51
CA GLU A 219 -5.12 17.11 5.90
C GLU A 219 -4.21 18.04 6.71
N GLY A 220 -3.20 17.46 7.36
CA GLY A 220 -2.24 18.16 8.20
C GLY A 220 -2.73 18.40 9.64
N LYS A 221 -4.01 18.15 9.96
CA LYS A 221 -4.51 18.14 11.34
C LYS A 221 -4.24 16.78 11.96
N GLU A 222 -3.52 16.76 13.07
CA GLU A 222 -3.38 15.55 13.89
C GLU A 222 -4.73 15.18 14.52
N VAL A 223 -5.22 13.98 14.25
CA VAL A 223 -6.50 13.45 14.76
C VAL A 223 -6.30 12.35 15.80
N SER A 224 -5.10 11.77 15.90
CA SER A 224 -4.74 10.80 16.93
C SER A 224 -3.23 10.80 17.18
N THR A 225 -2.85 10.67 18.46
CA THR A 225 -1.46 10.49 18.93
C THR A 225 -1.14 9.03 19.28
N GLN A 226 -2.06 8.11 18.99
CA GLN A 226 -1.88 6.69 19.27
C GLN A 226 -1.17 5.97 18.12
N PRO A 227 -0.29 5.00 18.42
CA PRO A 227 0.24 4.10 17.41
C PRO A 227 -0.87 3.30 16.74
N TRP A 228 -0.75 3.09 15.44
CA TRP A 228 -1.76 2.40 14.65
C TRP A 228 -1.13 1.57 13.55
N PHE A 229 -1.87 0.54 13.13
CA PHE A 229 -1.50 -0.35 12.04
C PHE A 229 -2.76 -0.79 11.29
N ASN A 230 -2.82 -0.48 10.00
CA ASN A 230 -3.80 -0.96 9.05
C ASN A 230 -3.19 -0.95 7.64
N LEU A 231 -2.61 -2.09 7.24
CA LEU A 231 -2.00 -2.25 5.89
C LEU A 231 -2.98 -2.01 4.74
N SER A 232 -4.29 -2.08 4.98
CA SER A 232 -5.27 -1.72 3.95
C SER A 232 -5.22 -0.23 3.60
N CYS A 233 -4.65 0.60 4.48
CA CYS A 233 -4.39 2.02 4.25
C CYS A 233 -3.04 2.29 3.59
N GLN A 234 -2.27 1.25 3.24
CA GLN A 234 -0.98 1.44 2.58
C GLN A 234 -1.20 1.91 1.14
N ASN A 235 -0.61 3.06 0.80
CA ASN A 235 -0.57 3.56 -0.57
C ASN A 235 0.66 3.03 -1.31
N LEU A 236 0.70 3.23 -2.63
CA LEU A 236 1.85 2.83 -3.46
C LEU A 236 3.12 3.54 -2.98
N GLN A 237 4.11 2.77 -2.54
CA GLN A 237 5.36 3.30 -1.98
C GLN A 237 6.34 3.76 -3.08
N PRO A 238 7.10 4.84 -2.86
CA PRO A 238 8.07 5.37 -3.81
C PRO A 238 9.36 4.53 -3.88
N ILE A 239 10.12 4.70 -4.97
CA ILE A 239 11.43 4.05 -5.20
C ILE A 239 12.55 4.68 -4.35
N LEU A 240 12.49 5.99 -4.11
CA LEU A 240 13.45 6.76 -3.29
C LEU A 240 14.92 6.65 -3.75
N LYS A 241 15.16 6.69 -5.06
CA LYS A 241 16.53 6.70 -5.61
C LYS A 241 17.04 8.14 -5.81
N VAL A 242 18.13 8.49 -5.13
CA VAL A 242 18.75 9.82 -5.19
C VAL A 242 19.68 9.97 -6.38
N ILE A 243 19.63 11.15 -7.01
CA ILE A 243 20.53 11.62 -8.06
C ILE A 243 21.04 12.99 -7.61
N ALA A 244 22.27 13.03 -7.13
CA ALA A 244 22.86 14.26 -6.59
C ALA A 244 23.17 15.27 -7.71
N LEU A 245 22.78 16.53 -7.49
CA LEU A 245 23.14 17.67 -8.34
C LEU A 245 24.31 18.47 -7.74
N SER A 246 24.64 18.28 -6.46
CA SER A 246 25.81 18.83 -5.80
C SER A 246 26.69 17.74 -5.18
N GLU A 247 27.87 18.13 -4.71
CA GLU A 247 28.76 17.23 -3.93
C GLU A 247 28.29 17.09 -2.47
N SER A 248 27.40 17.97 -2.02
CA SER A 248 26.83 17.94 -0.67
C SER A 248 25.93 16.71 -0.49
N PRO A 249 25.96 16.07 0.69
CA PRO A 249 25.15 14.89 0.94
C PRO A 249 23.66 15.23 0.86
N LEU A 250 22.91 14.34 0.23
CA LEU A 250 21.46 14.38 0.21
C LEU A 250 20.94 12.99 0.55
N GLU A 251 20.18 12.92 1.62
CA GLU A 251 19.55 11.70 2.09
C GLU A 251 18.03 11.80 1.93
N VAL A 252 17.40 10.65 1.70
CA VAL A 252 15.96 10.54 1.59
C VAL A 252 15.48 9.29 2.31
N SER A 253 14.37 9.42 3.04
CA SER A 253 13.76 8.31 3.77
C SER A 253 12.26 8.49 3.91
N MET A 254 11.57 7.41 4.25
CA MET A 254 10.21 7.49 4.78
C MET A 254 10.28 7.94 6.24
N SER A 255 9.42 8.86 6.65
CA SER A 255 9.36 9.38 8.02
C SER A 255 7.98 9.20 8.63
N HIS A 256 7.95 8.99 9.95
CA HIS A 256 6.75 8.96 10.78
C HIS A 256 6.69 10.17 11.74
N GLU A 257 7.61 11.13 11.60
CA GLU A 257 7.68 12.33 12.45
C GLU A 257 6.49 13.26 12.21
N ALA A 258 6.07 13.38 10.94
CA ALA A 258 4.92 14.16 10.51
C ALA A 258 4.21 13.44 9.35
N ALA A 259 2.96 13.81 9.09
CA ALA A 259 2.20 13.37 7.94
C ALA A 259 1.18 14.43 7.55
N TYR A 260 0.88 14.56 6.26
CA TYR A 260 -0.29 15.31 5.82
C TYR A 260 -1.55 14.46 5.94
N SER A 261 -1.49 13.19 5.56
CA SER A 261 -2.58 12.23 5.71
C SER A 261 -2.03 10.87 6.10
N GLY A 262 -2.73 10.15 6.97
CA GLY A 262 -2.24 8.88 7.50
C GLY A 262 -1.15 9.07 8.54
N GLY A 263 -0.03 8.36 8.40
CA GLY A 263 0.99 8.25 9.44
C GLY A 263 2.43 8.33 8.95
N SER A 264 2.66 8.70 7.69
CA SER A 264 4.01 8.87 7.14
C SER A 264 4.08 9.95 6.05
N CYS A 265 5.30 10.39 5.78
CA CYS A 265 5.68 11.26 4.67
C CYS A 265 7.05 10.85 4.10
N ILE A 266 7.52 11.50 3.04
CA ILE A 266 8.92 11.44 2.62
C ILE A 266 9.67 12.56 3.32
N LYS A 267 10.83 12.26 3.90
CA LYS A 267 11.76 13.22 4.51
C LYS A 267 13.08 13.24 3.73
N LEU A 268 13.54 14.44 3.43
CA LEU A 268 14.81 14.78 2.81
C LEU A 268 15.69 15.47 3.84
N THR A 269 16.96 15.12 3.88
CA THR A 269 17.97 15.70 4.76
C THR A 269 19.21 16.08 3.97
N GLY A 270 19.75 17.27 4.23
CA GLY A 270 20.92 17.79 3.52
C GLY A 270 21.54 18.98 4.24
N SER A 271 22.39 19.72 3.54
CA SER A 271 23.03 20.96 3.99
C SER A 271 22.70 22.13 3.05
N ASP A 272 23.22 23.32 3.35
CA ASP A 272 22.99 24.58 2.62
C ASP A 272 23.27 24.54 1.10
N ASP A 273 24.02 23.56 0.60
CA ASP A 273 24.33 23.40 -0.83
C ASP A 273 23.72 22.11 -1.43
N SER A 274 22.90 21.38 -0.67
CA SER A 274 22.31 20.12 -1.11
C SER A 274 21.23 20.37 -2.16
N GLN A 275 21.42 19.74 -3.32
CA GLN A 275 20.41 19.70 -4.37
C GLN A 275 20.45 18.36 -5.09
N GLY A 276 19.30 17.90 -5.55
CA GLY A 276 19.19 16.60 -6.21
C GLY A 276 17.80 16.26 -6.68
N LEU A 277 17.71 15.17 -7.43
CA LEU A 277 16.45 14.52 -7.77
C LEU A 277 16.29 13.24 -6.95
N VAL A 278 15.08 12.98 -6.49
CA VAL A 278 14.68 11.69 -5.94
C VAL A 278 13.64 11.08 -6.85
N LEU A 279 13.97 9.96 -7.48
CA LEU A 279 13.03 9.19 -8.27
C LEU A 279 11.97 8.58 -7.35
N LEU A 280 10.73 9.04 -7.51
CA LEU A 280 9.59 8.52 -6.77
C LEU A 280 8.97 7.34 -7.49
N TYR A 281 8.71 7.49 -8.80
CA TYR A 281 8.04 6.46 -9.58
C TYR A 281 8.55 6.45 -11.03
N GLU A 282 8.71 5.24 -11.57
CA GLU A 282 8.82 4.99 -13.01
C GLU A 282 7.51 4.37 -13.48
N CYS A 283 6.97 4.83 -14.60
CA CYS A 283 5.68 4.42 -15.11
C CYS A 283 5.66 4.54 -16.65
N ASN A 284 4.53 4.17 -17.26
CA ASN A 284 4.28 4.44 -18.66
C ASN A 284 2.80 4.72 -18.83
N VAL A 285 2.41 5.95 -18.52
CA VAL A 285 1.00 6.34 -18.47
C VAL A 285 0.65 7.21 -19.66
N PRO A 286 -0.15 6.72 -20.63
CA PRO A 286 -0.59 7.53 -21.74
C PRO A 286 -1.58 8.59 -21.26
N VAL A 287 -1.24 9.86 -21.46
CA VAL A 287 -2.10 11.01 -21.22
C VAL A 287 -2.82 11.35 -22.52
N LYS A 288 -4.14 11.21 -22.52
CA LYS A 288 -4.99 11.47 -23.70
C LYS A 288 -5.80 12.76 -23.58
N THR A 289 -5.74 13.44 -22.44
CA THR A 289 -6.42 14.71 -22.19
C THR A 289 -5.47 15.87 -22.42
N ARG A 290 -6.01 17.05 -22.71
CA ARG A 290 -5.21 18.26 -22.89
C ARG A 290 -4.72 18.82 -21.54
N GLU A 291 -5.55 18.71 -20.52
CA GLU A 291 -5.36 19.27 -19.18
C GLU A 291 -5.02 18.15 -18.19
N ILE A 292 -3.99 18.38 -17.36
CA ILE A 292 -3.66 17.57 -16.18
C ILE A 292 -3.65 18.49 -14.97
N HIS A 293 -4.28 18.04 -13.89
CA HIS A 293 -4.23 18.66 -12.57
C HIS A 293 -3.24 17.90 -11.71
N THR A 294 -2.36 18.63 -11.05
CA THR A 294 -1.43 18.05 -10.08
C THR A 294 -1.51 18.79 -8.77
N SER A 295 -1.33 18.06 -7.67
CA SER A 295 -1.11 18.68 -6.36
C SER A 295 -0.07 17.92 -5.58
N TYR A 296 0.68 18.63 -4.75
CA TYR A 296 1.58 18.04 -3.77
C TYR A 296 1.65 18.93 -2.53
N CYS A 297 1.95 18.37 -1.37
CA CYS A 297 2.11 19.16 -0.16
C CYS A 297 3.49 19.07 0.46
N VAL A 298 3.95 20.21 0.97
CA VAL A 298 5.25 20.35 1.65
C VAL A 298 5.04 20.92 3.03
N HIS A 299 5.96 20.65 3.94
CA HIS A 299 5.91 21.19 5.29
C HIS A 299 6.48 22.62 5.33
N VAL A 300 5.90 23.49 6.16
CA VAL A 300 6.13 24.96 6.16
C VAL A 300 7.47 25.34 6.78
N ASP A 301 7.90 24.61 7.82
CA ASP A 301 9.09 24.97 8.62
C ASP A 301 10.41 24.48 7.99
N ASP A 302 10.34 23.98 6.76
CA ASP A 302 11.42 23.25 6.11
C ASP A 302 12.33 24.19 5.33
N GLN A 303 13.64 23.96 5.45
CA GLN A 303 14.67 24.79 4.82
C GLN A 303 15.07 24.27 3.44
N LEU A 304 14.81 22.99 3.16
CA LEU A 304 14.97 22.43 1.81
C LEU A 304 13.68 22.61 1.03
N HIS A 305 13.73 23.41 -0.03
CA HIS A 305 12.62 23.56 -0.95
C HIS A 305 12.41 22.27 -1.73
N ILE A 306 11.16 21.83 -1.82
CA ILE A 306 10.76 20.67 -2.63
C ILE A 306 9.84 21.11 -3.76
N CYS A 307 10.16 20.68 -4.98
CA CYS A 307 9.31 20.79 -6.14
C CYS A 307 9.17 19.42 -6.83
N ILE A 308 8.26 19.28 -7.80
CA ILE A 308 8.02 18.01 -8.50
C ILE A 308 8.48 18.14 -9.95
N ALA A 309 9.20 17.14 -10.46
CA ALA A 309 9.51 17.03 -11.89
C ALA A 309 8.79 15.84 -12.52
N LEU A 310 8.05 16.09 -13.59
CA LEU A 310 7.42 15.06 -14.41
C LEU A 310 8.20 14.89 -15.70
N ILE A 311 8.58 13.66 -16.03
CA ILE A 311 9.19 13.33 -17.31
C ILE A 311 8.10 12.83 -18.24
N ILE A 312 7.89 13.55 -19.34
CA ILE A 312 6.92 13.18 -20.35
C ILE A 312 7.61 12.92 -21.69
N HIS A 313 7.04 12.01 -22.47
CA HIS A 313 7.39 11.78 -23.85
C HIS A 313 6.29 12.31 -24.75
N ARG A 314 6.65 13.20 -25.66
CA ARG A 314 5.77 13.70 -26.72
C ARG A 314 6.47 13.43 -28.04
N GLU A 315 5.83 12.62 -28.90
CA GLU A 315 6.44 12.14 -30.13
C GLU A 315 7.79 11.46 -29.85
N SER A 316 8.91 12.04 -30.30
CA SER A 316 10.28 11.56 -30.04
C SER A 316 11.04 12.40 -29.02
N SER A 317 10.41 13.43 -28.44
CA SER A 317 11.03 14.33 -27.47
C SER A 317 10.72 13.93 -26.04
N ARG A 318 11.76 13.90 -25.20
CA ARG A 318 11.65 13.81 -23.74
C ARG A 318 11.62 15.23 -23.18
N ILE A 319 10.63 15.54 -22.36
CA ILE A 319 10.40 16.87 -21.80
C ILE A 319 10.33 16.77 -20.27
N VAL A 320 11.02 17.68 -19.59
CA VAL A 320 10.98 17.85 -18.14
C VAL A 320 9.96 18.92 -17.79
N VAL A 321 8.92 18.58 -17.03
CA VAL A 321 7.94 19.53 -16.52
C VAL A 321 8.21 19.75 -15.04
N LEU A 322 8.75 20.92 -14.68
CA LEU A 322 9.05 21.32 -13.30
C LEU A 322 7.85 22.06 -12.71
N LEU A 323 7.29 21.54 -11.63
CA LEU A 323 6.16 22.09 -10.89
C LEU A 323 6.70 22.81 -9.66
N VAL A 324 6.78 24.14 -9.74
CA VAL A 324 7.41 24.98 -8.71
C VAL A 324 6.38 25.77 -7.92
N GLU A 325 6.79 26.29 -6.78
CA GLU A 325 5.98 27.23 -5.99
C GLU A 325 5.74 28.55 -6.72
N GLU A 326 4.70 29.28 -6.31
CA GLU A 326 4.47 30.62 -6.83
C GLU A 326 5.61 31.56 -6.43
N GLY A 327 6.03 32.44 -7.36
CA GLY A 327 7.09 33.41 -7.09
C GLY A 327 8.50 32.81 -7.02
N SER A 328 8.63 31.49 -7.24
CA SER A 328 9.91 30.80 -7.35
C SER A 328 10.84 31.50 -8.34
N GLN A 329 12.10 31.69 -7.94
CA GLN A 329 13.15 32.26 -8.78
C GLN A 329 13.78 31.21 -9.73
N VAL A 330 13.28 29.98 -9.75
CA VAL A 330 13.76 28.92 -10.66
C VAL A 330 13.54 29.37 -12.10
N GLN A 331 14.63 29.73 -12.79
CA GLN A 331 14.59 30.15 -14.19
C GLN A 331 15.09 29.03 -15.11
N VAL A 332 14.37 28.81 -16.21
CA VAL A 332 14.85 27.96 -17.31
C VAL A 332 15.58 28.84 -18.31
N PRO A 333 16.89 28.59 -18.56
CA PRO A 333 17.60 29.27 -19.63
C PRO A 333 16.88 29.12 -20.96
N SER A 334 16.72 30.21 -21.71
CA SER A 334 16.00 30.22 -23.01
C SER A 334 16.56 29.24 -24.06
N THR A 335 17.79 28.76 -23.86
CA THR A 335 18.44 27.75 -24.69
C THR A 335 17.89 26.34 -24.48
N LEU A 336 17.22 26.06 -23.35
CA LEU A 336 16.72 24.74 -22.99
C LEU A 336 15.27 24.58 -23.46
N LYS A 337 15.10 23.91 -24.61
CA LYS A 337 13.78 23.69 -25.23
C LYS A 337 13.00 22.52 -24.63
N ASN A 338 13.68 21.62 -23.92
CA ASN A 338 13.11 20.37 -23.38
C ASN A 338 12.69 20.49 -21.92
N CYS A 339 12.48 21.72 -21.41
CA CYS A 339 12.00 21.95 -20.07
C CYS A 339 10.87 22.98 -20.04
N VAL A 340 9.84 22.69 -19.26
CA VAL A 340 8.69 23.54 -19.00
C VAL A 340 8.62 23.77 -17.49
N VAL A 341 8.61 25.02 -17.05
CA VAL A 341 8.33 25.36 -15.65
C VAL A 341 6.89 25.81 -15.52
N GLN A 342 6.15 25.16 -14.63
CA GLN A 342 4.79 25.53 -14.25
C GLN A 342 4.79 26.03 -12.81
N GLN A 343 4.31 27.25 -12.60
CA GLN A 343 4.09 27.80 -11.26
C GLN A 343 2.74 27.36 -10.68
N ALA A 344 2.67 27.30 -9.36
CA ALA A 344 1.45 26.99 -8.62
C ALA A 344 0.37 28.07 -8.80
N THR A 345 -0.90 27.70 -8.62
CA THR A 345 -2.04 28.62 -8.74
C THR A 345 -2.37 29.34 -7.42
N ARG A 346 -2.40 30.69 -7.42
CA ARG A 346 -2.69 31.61 -6.28
C ARG A 346 -3.84 31.22 -5.34
N LYS A 347 -4.88 30.57 -5.86
CA LYS A 347 -6.14 30.37 -5.11
C LYS A 347 -6.03 29.30 -4.02
N ALA A 348 -5.02 28.43 -4.08
CA ALA A 348 -4.88 27.25 -3.21
C ALA A 348 -4.12 27.54 -1.90
N ASP A 349 -3.16 28.46 -1.90
CA ASP A 349 -2.32 28.72 -0.71
C ASP A 349 -3.15 29.31 0.45
N LEU A 350 -4.20 30.07 0.14
CA LEU A 350 -5.05 30.75 1.13
C LEU A 350 -5.98 29.81 1.94
N GLU A 351 -6.27 28.59 1.47
CA GLU A 351 -7.20 27.68 2.16
C GLU A 351 -6.53 26.90 3.30
N THR A 352 -5.25 26.56 3.18
CA THR A 352 -4.47 25.78 4.18
C THR A 352 -3.96 26.63 5.36
N LEU A 353 -3.82 27.94 5.17
CA LEU A 353 -3.22 28.88 6.13
C LEU A 353 -4.14 29.31 7.29
N ASN A 354 -5.41 28.90 7.29
CA ASN A 354 -6.43 29.41 8.22
C ASN A 354 -6.51 28.70 9.58
N SER A 355 -5.58 27.81 9.93
CA SER A 355 -5.44 27.32 11.30
C SER A 355 -3.99 27.36 11.75
N GLU A 356 -3.71 27.99 12.89
CA GLU A 356 -2.38 28.02 13.54
C GLU A 356 -1.75 26.63 13.76
N SER A 357 -2.53 25.54 13.63
CA SER A 357 -2.08 24.16 13.80
C SER A 357 -1.64 23.43 12.51
N ASN A 358 -1.94 23.94 11.31
CA ASN A 358 -1.60 23.24 10.06
C ASN A 358 -0.25 23.72 9.51
N LYS A 359 0.74 22.83 9.51
CA LYS A 359 2.10 23.10 9.03
C LYS A 359 2.36 22.60 7.61
N TRP A 360 1.32 22.38 6.82
CA TRP A 360 1.44 21.91 5.43
C TRP A 360 0.89 22.91 4.44
N ILE A 361 1.59 23.10 3.32
CA ILE A 361 1.15 23.91 2.18
C ILE A 361 0.85 22.96 1.02
N VAL A 362 -0.36 23.04 0.46
CA VAL A 362 -0.74 22.29 -0.74
C VAL A 362 -0.54 23.15 -1.98
N ARG A 363 0.37 22.74 -2.85
CA ARG A 363 0.64 23.41 -4.12
C ARG A 363 -0.13 22.71 -5.23
N LYS A 364 -0.89 23.48 -6.02
CA LYS A 364 -1.71 22.99 -7.13
C LYS A 364 -1.23 23.57 -8.46
N HIS A 365 -1.21 22.74 -9.50
CA HIS A 365 -0.84 23.14 -10.86
C HIS A 365 -1.84 22.61 -11.88
N VAL A 366 -1.99 23.36 -12.97
CA VAL A 366 -2.77 22.95 -14.15
C VAL A 366 -1.81 22.95 -15.34
N LEU A 367 -1.70 21.82 -16.01
CA LEU A 367 -0.75 21.59 -17.09
C LEU A 367 -1.48 21.36 -18.41
N GLU A 368 -1.10 22.11 -19.45
CA GLU A 368 -1.53 21.88 -20.83
C GLU A 368 -0.49 21.06 -21.60
N LEU A 369 -0.49 19.74 -21.41
CA LEU A 369 0.54 18.85 -21.98
C LEU A 369 0.12 18.16 -23.29
N GLY A 370 -1.14 18.31 -23.73
CA GLY A 370 -1.62 17.60 -24.91
C GLY A 370 -1.45 16.08 -24.79
N ILE A 371 -1.41 15.37 -25.94
CA ILE A 371 -1.18 13.93 -25.94
C ILE A 371 0.30 13.65 -25.65
N CYS A 372 0.58 12.92 -24.57
CA CYS A 372 1.93 12.52 -24.18
C CYS A 372 1.90 11.20 -23.39
N ALA A 373 3.06 10.68 -23.03
CA ALA A 373 3.19 9.59 -22.06
C ALA A 373 4.03 10.06 -20.86
N LEU A 374 3.48 9.96 -19.65
CA LEU A 374 4.21 10.18 -18.41
C LEU A 374 5.07 8.95 -18.13
N SER A 375 6.38 9.14 -18.00
CA SER A 375 7.32 8.04 -17.78
C SER A 375 7.96 8.04 -16.39
N GLN A 376 8.21 9.21 -15.80
CA GLN A 376 8.85 9.28 -14.48
C GLN A 376 8.35 10.47 -13.66
N ILE A 377 8.39 10.31 -12.35
CA ILE A 377 8.03 11.30 -11.36
C ILE A 377 9.18 11.45 -10.37
N TYR A 378 9.67 12.67 -10.20
CA TYR A 378 10.73 13.01 -9.25
C TYR A 378 10.25 14.04 -8.24
N ALA A 379 10.74 13.91 -7.00
CA ALA A 379 10.89 15.08 -6.12
C ALA A 379 12.25 15.73 -6.44
N VAL A 380 12.28 17.04 -6.55
CA VAL A 380 13.49 17.82 -6.73
C VAL A 380 13.66 18.69 -5.50
N THR A 381 14.86 18.68 -4.93
CA THR A 381 15.17 19.41 -3.71
C THR A 381 16.35 20.34 -3.92
N TYR A 382 16.31 21.50 -3.27
CA TYR A 382 17.36 22.53 -3.27
C TYR A 382 17.20 23.47 -2.07
N SER A 383 18.28 24.08 -1.61
CA SER A 383 18.29 25.03 -0.49
C SER A 383 18.03 26.49 -0.93
N HIS A 384 18.67 26.94 -2.01
CA HIS A 384 18.63 28.34 -2.46
C HIS A 384 18.31 28.45 -3.95
N GLU A 385 19.22 27.96 -4.81
CA GLU A 385 19.09 28.02 -6.26
C GLU A 385 19.23 26.62 -6.87
N LEU A 386 18.35 26.29 -7.79
CA LEU A 386 18.34 25.01 -8.50
C LEU A 386 19.16 25.10 -9.80
N ASP A 387 20.17 24.24 -9.97
CA ASP A 387 20.89 24.13 -11.24
C ASP A 387 20.04 23.36 -12.29
N VAL A 388 19.13 24.10 -12.93
CA VAL A 388 18.22 23.56 -13.96
C VAL A 388 18.98 22.99 -15.17
N LYS A 389 20.15 23.55 -15.52
CA LYS A 389 20.95 23.06 -16.66
C LYS A 389 21.50 21.68 -16.37
N LYS A 390 22.12 21.51 -15.20
CA LYS A 390 22.65 20.21 -14.76
C LYS A 390 21.54 19.19 -14.61
N LEU A 391 20.39 19.59 -14.05
CA LEU A 391 19.20 18.76 -13.95
C LEU A 391 18.77 18.21 -15.32
N ILE A 392 18.61 19.08 -16.32
CA ILE A 392 18.16 18.66 -17.66
C ILE A 392 19.20 17.78 -18.34
N SER A 393 20.50 18.11 -18.26
CA SER A 393 21.58 17.28 -18.83
C SER A 393 21.51 15.85 -18.28
N LEU A 394 21.36 15.68 -16.96
CA LEU A 394 21.27 14.35 -16.35
C LEU A 394 20.02 13.56 -16.77
N VAL A 395 18.91 14.26 -17.03
CA VAL A 395 17.70 13.62 -17.55
C VAL A 395 17.84 13.27 -19.03
N GLU A 396 18.50 14.11 -19.84
CA GLU A 396 18.68 13.90 -21.28
C GLU A 396 19.70 12.80 -21.60
N ASP A 397 20.85 12.79 -20.92
CA ASP A 397 21.96 11.87 -21.19
C ASP A 397 21.62 10.41 -20.87
N ASN A 398 20.46 10.16 -20.23
CA ASN A 398 20.06 8.87 -19.68
C ASN A 398 21.12 8.27 -18.73
N THR A 399 22.12 9.07 -18.35
CA THR A 399 23.16 8.79 -17.36
C THR A 399 22.60 8.95 -15.95
N LEU A 400 21.39 8.41 -15.73
CA LEU A 400 20.86 8.10 -14.41
C LEU A 400 21.69 6.95 -13.79
N THR A 401 23.02 7.07 -13.84
CA THR A 401 23.97 6.22 -13.13
C THR A 401 23.66 6.38 -11.66
N THR A 402 22.99 5.35 -11.18
CA THR A 402 22.59 5.05 -9.82
C THR A 402 23.76 5.30 -8.87
N ARG A 403 23.72 6.37 -8.07
CA ARG A 403 24.34 6.35 -6.75
C ARG A 403 23.24 6.07 -5.76
N THR A 404 22.96 4.79 -5.52
CA THR A 404 22.23 4.42 -4.30
C THR A 404 23.18 4.66 -3.15
N LEU A 405 23.13 5.85 -2.55
CA LEU A 405 23.71 6.04 -1.23
C LEU A 405 22.76 5.36 -0.24
N ILE A 406 22.88 4.03 -0.11
CA ILE A 406 22.62 3.41 1.19
C ILE A 406 23.90 3.69 1.96
N THR A 407 23.99 4.84 2.61
CA THR A 407 25.11 5.12 3.50
C THR A 407 24.58 5.13 4.91
N ASP A 408 25.11 4.17 5.68
CA ASP A 408 25.15 4.22 7.13
C ASP A 408 25.45 5.65 7.57
N SER A 409 24.66 6.13 8.53
CA SER A 409 24.80 7.44 9.17
C SER A 409 26.26 7.88 9.22
N VAL A 410 26.58 9.00 8.59
CA VAL A 410 27.90 9.63 8.73
C VAL A 410 28.01 10.18 10.15
N ALA A 411 28.34 9.30 11.09
CA ALA A 411 28.80 9.67 12.41
C ALA A 411 30.25 10.16 12.26
N GLY A 412 30.41 11.48 12.10
CA GLY A 412 31.71 12.12 12.26
C GLY A 412 32.10 13.10 11.16
N SER A 413 31.45 14.26 11.13
CA SER A 413 32.16 15.51 10.83
C SER A 413 31.39 16.65 11.51
N LYS A 414 32.09 17.71 11.93
CA LYS A 414 31.51 18.88 12.63
C LYS A 414 30.24 19.35 11.91
N ASP A 415 29.07 19.17 12.52
CA ASP A 415 27.76 19.33 11.85
C ASP A 415 27.62 20.72 11.21
N PRO A 416 27.58 20.82 9.86
CA PRO A 416 26.81 21.89 9.24
C PRO A 416 25.35 21.77 9.68
N GLU A 417 24.63 22.89 9.72
CA GLU A 417 23.19 22.90 10.05
C GLU A 417 22.45 21.91 9.13
N ILE A 418 21.83 20.87 9.71
CA ILE A 418 21.10 19.86 8.95
C ILE A 418 19.77 20.45 8.54
N LEU A 419 19.58 20.61 7.24
CA LEU A 419 18.35 21.13 6.66
C LEU A 419 17.37 19.99 6.38
N HIS A 420 16.08 20.27 6.53
CA HIS A 420 15.00 19.31 6.32
C HIS A 420 14.03 19.73 5.23
N GLY A 421 13.45 18.75 4.55
CA GLY A 421 12.33 18.91 3.63
C GLY A 421 11.39 17.71 3.69
N MET A 422 10.08 17.93 3.75
CA MET A 422 9.07 16.88 3.84
C MET A 422 8.02 17.00 2.74
N LEU A 423 7.73 15.88 2.08
CA LEU A 423 6.71 15.74 1.05
C LEU A 423 5.59 14.81 1.55
N GLY A 424 4.39 15.35 1.72
CA GLY A 424 3.29 14.67 2.41
C GLY A 424 2.28 13.98 1.50
N HIS A 425 2.07 14.48 0.27
CA HIS A 425 1.25 13.81 -0.73
C HIS A 425 1.67 14.19 -2.15
N LEU A 426 1.23 13.40 -3.12
CA LEU A 426 1.27 13.70 -4.55
C LEU A 426 -0.01 13.19 -5.22
N ARG A 427 -0.58 14.05 -6.07
CA ARG A 427 -1.73 13.75 -6.93
C ARG A 427 -1.44 14.15 -8.37
N ILE A 428 -1.86 13.31 -9.31
CA ILE A 428 -1.87 13.60 -10.75
C ILE A 428 -3.20 13.10 -11.31
N SER A 429 -3.97 13.96 -11.95
CA SER A 429 -5.34 13.65 -12.40
C SER A 429 -5.68 14.34 -13.70
N THR A 430 -6.47 13.67 -14.55
CA THR A 430 -7.07 14.28 -15.74
C THR A 430 -8.44 14.92 -15.45
N GLU A 431 -8.96 14.73 -14.23
CA GLU A 431 -10.23 15.30 -13.77
C GLU A 431 -10.01 16.47 -12.80
N ARG A 432 -10.89 17.47 -12.90
CA ARG A 432 -10.93 18.64 -12.00
C ARG A 432 -11.46 18.25 -10.63
N GLU A 433 -10.99 18.94 -9.59
CA GLU A 433 -11.46 18.68 -8.21
C GLU A 433 -12.95 18.98 -8.04
N HIS A 434 -13.46 20.08 -8.60
CA HIS A 434 -14.86 20.50 -8.41
C HIS A 434 -15.91 19.66 -9.16
N ASP A 435 -15.50 18.69 -9.98
CA ASP A 435 -16.42 17.87 -10.78
C ASP A 435 -17.00 16.69 -9.98
N ARG A 436 -16.71 16.56 -8.67
CA ARG A 436 -17.10 15.40 -7.86
C ARG A 436 -17.88 15.78 -6.59
N GLU A 437 -19.05 15.17 -6.44
CA GLU A 437 -19.87 15.24 -5.23
C GLU A 437 -19.52 14.12 -4.24
N LEU A 438 -19.64 14.42 -2.95
CA LEU A 438 -19.45 13.45 -1.87
C LEU A 438 -20.69 12.55 -1.73
N PRO A 439 -20.54 11.23 -1.57
CA PRO A 439 -21.66 10.32 -1.47
C PRO A 439 -22.30 10.45 -0.10
N ASN A 440 -23.62 10.36 -0.07
CA ASN A 440 -24.33 10.23 1.19
C ASN A 440 -24.10 8.82 1.74
N ILE A 441 -23.54 8.73 2.95
CA ILE A 441 -23.40 7.48 3.69
C ILE A 441 -24.71 7.23 4.45
N VAL A 442 -25.21 6.00 4.38
CA VAL A 442 -26.38 5.56 5.16
C VAL A 442 -25.99 4.35 5.98
N PHE A 443 -26.12 4.44 7.30
CA PHE A 443 -25.84 3.31 8.17
C PHE A 443 -26.87 2.20 7.97
N GLU A 444 -26.38 0.96 7.86
CA GLU A 444 -27.19 -0.24 7.72
C GLU A 444 -27.56 -0.84 9.09
N GLY A 445 -27.02 -0.28 10.17
CA GLY A 445 -27.21 -0.71 11.55
C GLY A 445 -25.95 -1.31 12.17
N CYS A 446 -26.03 -1.59 13.47
CA CYS A 446 -25.02 -2.30 14.24
C CYS A 446 -25.67 -3.04 15.40
N GLU A 447 -25.08 -4.17 15.82
CA GLU A 447 -25.52 -4.93 16.99
C GLU A 447 -24.48 -4.78 18.11
N PRO A 448 -24.73 -3.94 19.12
CA PRO A 448 -23.77 -3.72 20.20
C PRO A 448 -23.83 -4.83 21.26
N GLN A 449 -22.65 -5.30 21.67
CA GLN A 449 -22.46 -6.22 22.77
C GLN A 449 -21.83 -5.48 23.95
N TRP A 450 -22.63 -5.25 24.99
CA TRP A 450 -22.21 -4.54 26.20
C TRP A 450 -21.68 -5.51 27.26
N THR A 451 -20.57 -5.15 27.90
CA THR A 451 -20.00 -5.90 29.02
C THR A 451 -19.74 -4.96 30.20
N GLN A 452 -20.29 -5.28 31.38
CA GLN A 452 -19.94 -4.55 32.60
C GLN A 452 -18.51 -4.89 33.01
N LYS A 453 -17.66 -3.89 33.26
CA LYS A 453 -16.28 -4.09 33.74
C LYS A 453 -16.12 -3.71 35.21
N SER A 454 -16.79 -2.66 35.67
CA SER A 454 -16.89 -2.23 37.08
C SER A 454 -18.10 -1.31 37.27
N GLU A 455 -18.42 -0.85 38.48
CA GLU A 455 -19.51 0.12 38.68
C GLU A 455 -19.34 1.39 37.82
N ALA A 456 -18.10 1.85 37.65
CA ALA A 456 -17.78 3.06 36.90
C ALA A 456 -17.59 2.85 35.39
N TRP A 457 -17.36 1.62 34.92
CA TRP A 457 -16.95 1.35 33.54
C TRP A 457 -17.67 0.16 32.89
N LYS A 458 -17.96 0.31 31.60
CA LYS A 458 -18.47 -0.73 30.71
C LYS A 458 -17.59 -0.80 29.46
N SER A 459 -17.69 -1.90 28.70
CA SER A 459 -17.18 -1.95 27.33
C SER A 459 -18.29 -2.26 26.34
N VAL A 460 -18.11 -1.83 25.09
CA VAL A 460 -18.95 -2.21 23.96
C VAL A 460 -18.11 -2.78 22.83
N SER A 461 -18.60 -3.88 22.26
CA SER A 461 -18.08 -4.44 21.01
C SER A 461 -19.19 -4.39 19.96
N LEU A 462 -18.91 -3.87 18.77
CA LEU A 462 -19.89 -3.78 17.69
C LEU A 462 -19.21 -3.72 16.32
N THR A 463 -19.98 -4.01 15.28
CA THR A 463 -19.54 -3.77 13.90
C THR A 463 -20.50 -2.79 13.23
N LEU A 464 -19.99 -1.63 12.85
CA LEU A 464 -20.69 -0.65 12.03
C LEU A 464 -20.70 -1.13 10.58
N ARG A 465 -21.82 -0.95 9.89
CA ARG A 465 -21.97 -1.19 8.45
C ARG A 465 -22.70 -0.03 7.80
N TRP A 466 -22.33 0.32 6.57
CA TRP A 466 -22.97 1.42 5.86
C TRP A 466 -23.04 1.22 4.35
N GLY A 467 -24.10 1.73 3.74
CA GLY A 467 -24.26 1.85 2.30
C GLY A 467 -23.81 3.22 1.78
N LEU A 468 -23.77 3.35 0.45
CA LEU A 468 -23.65 4.64 -0.23
C LEU A 468 -24.93 4.85 -1.03
N VAL A 469 -25.57 6.01 -0.89
CA VAL A 469 -26.67 6.42 -1.77
C VAL A 469 -26.05 7.09 -3.00
N GLN A 470 -26.21 6.48 -4.17
CA GLN A 470 -25.79 7.12 -5.43
C GLN A 470 -26.65 8.35 -5.68
N MET A 471 -26.01 9.51 -5.84
CA MET A 471 -26.61 10.64 -6.54
C MET A 471 -26.73 10.26 -8.03
N HIS A 472 -27.87 10.59 -8.63
CA HIS A 472 -28.15 10.25 -10.03
C HIS A 472 -27.05 10.77 -10.98
N SER A 473 -26.51 9.87 -11.80
CA SER A 473 -25.85 10.14 -13.08
C SER A 473 -24.76 11.24 -13.10
N SER A 474 -23.56 10.91 -12.63
CA SER A 474 -22.33 11.54 -13.11
C SER A 474 -21.37 10.46 -13.62
N PRO A 475 -20.82 10.60 -14.85
CA PRO A 475 -19.88 9.64 -15.43
C PRO A 475 -18.50 9.83 -14.79
N GLY A 476 -18.32 9.23 -13.62
CA GLY A 476 -17.06 9.29 -12.88
C GLY A 476 -17.22 8.68 -11.50
N ASN A 477 -17.22 7.35 -11.40
CA ASN A 477 -17.11 6.70 -10.09
C ASN A 477 -15.81 7.17 -9.43
N CYS A 478 -15.86 8.02 -8.39
CA CYS A 478 -14.69 8.21 -7.53
C CYS A 478 -14.29 6.82 -7.03
N GLN A 479 -13.03 6.46 -7.25
CA GLN A 479 -12.41 5.35 -6.56
C GLN A 479 -12.25 5.78 -5.10
N TRP A 480 -13.30 5.55 -4.32
CA TRP A 480 -13.33 5.77 -2.88
C TRP A 480 -12.33 4.83 -2.24
N VAL A 481 -11.42 5.37 -1.43
CA VAL A 481 -10.33 4.55 -0.89
C VAL A 481 -10.50 4.31 0.59
N GLN A 482 -11.01 5.27 1.36
CA GLN A 482 -11.01 5.17 2.81
C GLN A 482 -12.24 5.83 3.46
N TYR A 483 -12.59 5.34 4.65
CA TYR A 483 -13.64 5.83 5.53
C TYR A 483 -13.02 6.07 6.90
N HIS A 484 -13.01 7.32 7.35
CA HIS A 484 -12.55 7.68 8.68
C HIS A 484 -13.70 7.56 9.66
N VAL A 485 -13.48 6.85 10.77
CA VAL A 485 -14.50 6.57 11.77
C VAL A 485 -14.17 7.34 13.04
N TYR A 486 -15.15 8.10 13.51
CA TYR A 486 -15.06 8.90 14.74
C TYR A 486 -16.18 8.54 15.70
N ILE A 487 -16.02 8.90 16.97
CA ILE A 487 -17.03 8.72 18.02
C ILE A 487 -17.16 9.97 18.90
N SER A 488 -18.38 10.31 19.26
CA SER A 488 -18.69 11.23 20.35
C SER A 488 -19.45 10.50 21.46
N LYS A 489 -19.12 10.83 22.71
CA LYS A 489 -19.66 10.17 23.92
C LYS A 489 -20.46 11.19 24.73
N ASP A 490 -21.75 10.97 24.91
CA ASP A 490 -22.62 11.89 25.65
C ASP A 490 -22.83 11.44 27.10
N GLY A 491 -22.76 12.39 28.06
CA GLY A 491 -23.04 12.14 29.48
C GLY A 491 -21.81 11.90 30.37
N GLU A 492 -20.60 12.19 29.90
CA GLU A 492 -19.40 12.17 30.76
C GLU A 492 -19.27 13.48 31.57
N SER A 493 -19.43 13.39 32.89
CA SER A 493 -19.14 14.49 33.81
C SER A 493 -17.63 14.66 34.01
N ARG A 494 -17.13 15.83 33.61
CA ARG A 494 -15.82 16.48 33.89
C ARG A 494 -14.84 15.64 34.74
N GLY A 495 -13.89 15.00 34.07
CA GLY A 495 -12.76 14.30 34.72
C GLY A 495 -11.58 13.95 33.79
N CYS A 496 -11.76 13.91 32.48
CA CYS A 496 -10.67 13.78 31.49
C CYS A 496 -10.60 15.04 30.62
N SER A 497 -9.39 15.54 30.39
CA SER A 497 -9.06 16.84 29.79
C SER A 497 -9.28 16.92 28.27
N VAL A 498 -10.32 16.30 27.73
CA VAL A 498 -10.68 16.45 26.31
C VAL A 498 -11.81 17.48 26.21
N SER A 499 -11.50 18.60 25.56
CA SER A 499 -12.41 19.70 25.31
C SER A 499 -13.73 19.22 24.71
N ARG A 500 -14.86 19.73 25.24
CA ARG A 500 -16.15 19.67 24.53
C ARG A 500 -15.94 20.20 23.11
N GLY A 501 -16.19 19.40 22.08
CA GLY A 501 -16.29 19.89 20.70
C GLY A 501 -16.09 18.84 19.60
N ASP A 502 -14.98 18.10 19.62
CA ASP A 502 -14.55 17.31 18.46
C ASP A 502 -14.72 15.80 18.69
N PRO A 503 -15.28 15.05 17.70
CA PRO A 503 -15.32 13.60 17.73
C PRO A 503 -13.93 12.96 17.86
N GLU A 504 -13.80 11.92 18.69
CA GLU A 504 -12.59 11.11 18.87
C GLU A 504 -12.38 10.22 17.64
N PHE A 505 -11.17 10.21 17.08
CA PHE A 505 -10.83 9.35 15.94
C PHE A 505 -10.61 7.90 16.40
N LEU A 506 -11.33 6.95 15.79
CA LEU A 506 -11.20 5.52 16.08
C LEU A 506 -10.32 4.77 15.09
N GLY A 507 -10.32 5.17 13.82
CA GLY A 507 -9.55 4.49 12.79
C GLY A 507 -10.07 4.70 11.38
N VAL A 508 -9.49 3.94 10.46
CA VAL A 508 -9.81 3.97 9.03
C VAL A 508 -10.30 2.61 8.58
N SER A 509 -11.33 2.58 7.74
CA SER A 509 -11.74 1.40 6.97
C SER A 509 -11.60 1.65 5.47
N VAL A 510 -11.15 0.65 4.72
CA VAL A 510 -11.21 0.66 3.24
C VAL A 510 -12.39 -0.15 2.70
N VAL A 511 -13.21 -0.67 3.61
CA VAL A 511 -14.44 -1.39 3.29
C VAL A 511 -15.61 -0.70 3.99
N LYS A 512 -16.82 -1.07 3.61
CA LYS A 512 -18.06 -0.48 4.16
C LYS A 512 -18.47 -1.03 5.53
N ALA A 513 -17.48 -1.33 6.36
CA ALA A 513 -17.66 -1.84 7.71
C ALA A 513 -16.48 -1.46 8.60
N PHE A 514 -16.73 -1.29 9.90
CA PHE A 514 -15.69 -1.05 10.89
C PHE A 514 -16.06 -1.73 12.21
N SER A 515 -15.16 -2.56 12.73
CA SER A 515 -15.38 -3.30 13.97
C SER A 515 -14.63 -2.62 15.10
N VAL A 516 -15.34 -2.44 16.20
CA VAL A 516 -14.82 -1.95 17.47
C VAL A 516 -14.95 -3.07 18.48
N GLN A 517 -13.88 -3.35 19.22
CA GLN A 517 -13.85 -4.40 20.24
C GLN A 517 -13.49 -3.81 21.60
N ASP A 518 -14.29 -4.15 22.61
CA ASP A 518 -14.07 -3.77 24.00
C ASP A 518 -13.80 -2.27 24.22
N LEU A 519 -14.48 -1.39 23.47
CA LEU A 519 -14.35 0.06 23.66
C LEU A 519 -14.83 0.43 25.05
N LEU A 520 -13.90 0.88 25.89
CA LEU A 520 -14.14 1.26 27.27
C LEU A 520 -14.91 2.58 27.32
N ILE A 521 -16.00 2.61 28.08
CA ILE A 521 -16.86 3.77 28.25
C ILE A 521 -17.23 3.95 29.72
N SER A 522 -17.37 5.21 30.15
CA SER A 522 -17.92 5.51 31.47
C SER A 522 -19.34 4.94 31.59
N SER A 523 -19.69 4.35 32.74
CA SER A 523 -21.07 3.94 33.04
C SER A 523 -22.06 5.11 33.00
N SER A 524 -21.57 6.37 33.13
CA SER A 524 -22.38 7.58 33.00
C SER A 524 -22.68 7.96 31.55
N CYS A 525 -21.97 7.39 30.57
CA CYS A 525 -22.19 7.64 29.16
C CYS A 525 -23.53 7.05 28.74
N THR A 526 -24.42 7.88 28.22
CA THR A 526 -25.80 7.48 27.86
C THR A 526 -25.94 7.17 26.38
N MET A 527 -25.09 7.77 25.54
CA MET A 527 -25.18 7.69 24.09
C MET A 527 -23.80 7.69 23.46
N LEU A 528 -23.63 6.85 22.43
CA LEU A 528 -22.47 6.85 21.55
C LEU A 528 -22.92 7.26 20.16
N ASN A 529 -22.27 8.28 19.61
CA ASN A 529 -22.54 8.81 18.27
C ASN A 529 -21.35 8.48 17.37
N PHE A 530 -21.51 7.51 16.47
CA PHE A 530 -20.46 7.15 15.51
C PHE A 530 -20.61 7.96 14.23
N HIS A 531 -19.54 8.60 13.79
CA HIS A 531 -19.50 9.36 12.55
C HIS A 531 -18.58 8.67 11.55
N VAL A 532 -19.01 8.58 10.29
CA VAL A 532 -18.17 8.08 9.20
C VAL A 532 -17.98 9.20 8.19
N GLN A 533 -16.72 9.45 7.80
CA GLN A 533 -16.34 10.42 6.78
C GLN A 533 -15.69 9.68 5.62
N ALA A 534 -16.26 9.77 4.42
CA ALA A 534 -15.63 9.21 3.23
C ALA A 534 -14.44 10.08 2.80
N HIS A 535 -13.34 9.46 2.38
CA HIS A 535 -12.16 10.14 1.87
C HIS A 535 -11.87 9.65 0.44
N CYS A 536 -11.80 10.57 -0.53
CA CYS A 536 -11.56 10.25 -1.94
C CYS A 536 -10.08 10.43 -2.28
N THR A 537 -9.59 9.62 -3.22
CA THR A 537 -8.27 9.76 -3.86
C THR A 537 -8.06 11.08 -4.61
N CYS A 538 -9.11 11.89 -4.79
CA CYS A 538 -8.96 13.22 -5.34
C CYS A 538 -8.43 14.25 -4.33
N GLY A 539 -8.19 13.86 -3.08
CA GLY A 539 -7.74 14.78 -2.03
C GLY A 539 -8.85 15.73 -1.54
N LEU A 540 -10.11 15.46 -1.89
CA LEU A 540 -11.24 16.15 -1.29
C LEU A 540 -11.67 15.38 -0.02
N PRO A 541 -11.69 16.05 1.15
CA PRO A 541 -12.24 15.46 2.35
C PRO A 541 -13.74 15.32 2.18
N GLY A 542 -14.29 14.20 2.62
CA GLY A 542 -15.73 14.09 2.82
C GLY A 542 -16.21 15.00 3.93
N ALA A 543 -17.48 15.34 3.94
CA ALA A 543 -18.12 15.87 5.14
C ALA A 543 -18.35 14.71 6.13
N LEU A 544 -18.30 14.99 7.44
CA LEU A 544 -18.80 14.06 8.44
C LEU A 544 -20.28 13.80 8.16
N THR A 545 -20.67 12.53 8.17
CA THR A 545 -22.07 12.15 7.95
C THR A 545 -22.86 12.14 9.25
N ALA A 546 -24.19 12.13 9.13
CA ALA A 546 -25.10 12.03 10.26
C ALA A 546 -24.74 10.79 11.12
N PRO A 547 -24.72 10.90 12.45
CA PRO A 547 -24.20 9.82 13.29
C PRO A 547 -25.07 8.55 13.28
N CYS A 548 -24.42 7.39 13.40
CA CYS A 548 -25.06 6.18 13.90
C CYS A 548 -25.13 6.24 15.42
N ILE A 549 -26.34 6.31 15.96
CA ILE A 549 -26.58 6.46 17.40
C ILE A 549 -26.73 5.08 18.04
N VAL A 550 -25.95 4.82 19.08
CA VAL A 550 -26.06 3.62 19.91
C VAL A 550 -26.39 4.03 21.33
N SER A 551 -27.57 3.64 21.82
CA SER A 551 -28.03 3.93 23.18
C SER A 551 -27.55 2.89 24.18
N ASN A 552 -27.22 3.37 25.38
CA ASN A 552 -26.93 2.53 26.54
C ASN A 552 -28.25 2.20 27.27
N SER A 553 -29.15 1.45 26.64
CA SER A 553 -30.38 1.00 27.33
C SER A 553 -30.07 -0.22 28.21
N ASN A 554 -29.62 0.06 29.43
CA ASN A 554 -29.59 -0.90 30.53
C ASN A 554 -30.99 -1.07 31.17
N SER A 555 -32.07 -1.08 30.37
CA SER A 555 -33.41 -1.42 30.87
C SER A 555 -33.66 -2.91 30.62
N ASN A 556 -34.05 -3.61 31.69
CA ASN A 556 -34.57 -4.98 31.67
C ASN A 556 -35.48 -5.23 30.44
N PRO A 557 -35.49 -6.45 29.87
CA PRO A 557 -36.41 -6.84 28.80
C PRO A 557 -37.84 -6.98 29.36
N SER A 558 -38.46 -5.87 29.72
CA SER A 558 -39.87 -5.79 30.10
C SER A 558 -40.34 -4.34 30.07
N SER A 559 -40.49 -3.76 28.88
CA SER A 559 -41.58 -2.82 28.57
C SER A 559 -41.49 -2.39 27.10
N HIS A 560 -42.53 -2.76 26.37
CA HIS A 560 -43.06 -2.24 25.12
C HIS A 560 -42.13 -1.48 24.15
N LEU A 561 -42.01 -2.08 22.96
CA LEU A 561 -41.77 -1.40 21.69
C LEU A 561 -42.65 -0.15 21.58
N ASP A 562 -42.01 1.02 21.44
CA ASP A 562 -42.53 2.08 20.58
C ASP A 562 -41.54 2.25 19.43
N SER A 563 -41.93 1.65 18.31
CA SER A 563 -41.36 1.87 16.99
C SER A 563 -41.89 3.20 16.46
N ASP A 564 -41.08 4.25 16.51
CA ASP A 564 -41.27 5.41 15.64
C ASP A 564 -39.96 5.68 14.89
N ILE A 565 -39.71 4.86 13.87
CA ILE A 565 -38.82 5.18 12.77
C ILE A 565 -39.74 5.54 11.59
N SER A 566 -40.06 6.81 11.47
CA SER A 566 -40.62 7.36 10.23
C SER A 566 -39.46 7.76 9.30
N GLY A 567 -39.00 6.80 8.50
CA GLY A 567 -38.14 7.02 7.33
C GLY A 567 -38.68 6.17 6.16
N PRO A 568 -38.61 6.64 4.91
CA PRO A 568 -39.39 6.07 3.82
C PRO A 568 -38.94 4.64 3.50
N VAL A 569 -39.89 3.72 3.60
CA VAL A 569 -39.77 2.32 3.22
C VAL A 569 -39.62 2.23 1.70
N LEU A 570 -38.41 1.97 1.23
CA LEU A 570 -38.19 1.50 -0.14
C LEU A 570 -38.48 0.00 -0.20
N ASN A 571 -39.53 -0.33 -0.94
CA ASN A 571 -40.04 -1.68 -1.18
C ASN A 571 -38.94 -2.64 -1.66
N LYS A 572 -38.73 -3.71 -0.90
CA LYS A 572 -37.99 -4.91 -1.33
C LYS A 572 -38.83 -5.70 -2.32
N HIS A 573 -38.57 -5.55 -3.62
CA HIS A 573 -38.76 -6.61 -4.59
C HIS A 573 -37.82 -6.43 -5.78
N ALA A 574 -37.24 -7.56 -6.21
CA ALA A 574 -36.51 -7.84 -7.45
C ALA A 574 -34.96 -7.77 -7.42
N VAL A 575 -34.41 -8.99 -7.27
CA VAL A 575 -33.25 -9.64 -7.94
C VAL A 575 -31.88 -8.99 -7.84
#